data_AF-N1WM93-F1
#
_entry.id   AF-N1WM93-F1
#
_cell.length_a   1.000
_cell.length_b   1.000
_cell.length_c   1.000
_cell.angle_alpha   90.00
_cell.angle_beta   90.00
_cell.angle_gamma   90.00
#
_symmetry.space_group_name_H-M   'P 1'
#
loop_
_entity.id
_entity.type
_entity.pdbx_description
1 polymer ?
#
loop_
_entity_poly.entity_id
_entity_poly.type
_entity_poly.pdbx_seq_one_letter_code
_entity_poly.pdbx_strand_id
1 'polypeptide(L)'
;MKRKIIIPFGFLLLGTVGSLYASSAKPKENPVEVFEKSSENKALALQRKTQINMNVPIHRTLFYGTHNSFNSTAYAKFASDQKYTLSDQLRLGARFIELEVHWTLGKKGSNELLLCRGENEKDHKGCSINDRSFRDGLQEIRQWMLKSENQNEILLLYVKDRLDGNYPKALQTLTNVLGRWLYNHSGKCTDNYSADEMPKLGRMAETGARILLMSDTCQSGTGSEIWSSYFKKNFFSTFQPKNFRGHPDCNFSREVYKNSFVRVSNNTSSKNTPDPSDSFTNSGIQSMLACEVNVFGIDQFDSDLAKQALWSWDKSEPRDEGGNCARIWLNGRWSAFDCNAKFQFACRDTRTGNWVVTSNSSGGPWGHGSSACLFYGIKSENQSGLGRYQFVAPETPYENKKLQDAVKSNGNNQTVWINITKKGEGDWGPDNRVSDYFPTR
;
A
#
# COMPACT_ATOMS: atom_id res chain seq x y z
N MET A 1 -19.13 37.03 75.03
CA MET A 1 -18.18 35.96 74.66
C MET A 1 -18.95 34.71 74.26
N LYS A 2 -18.87 34.29 72.99
CA LYS A 2 -19.57 33.12 72.46
C LYS A 2 -18.69 31.87 72.65
N ARG A 3 -19.22 30.85 73.33
CA ARG A 3 -18.81 29.45 73.13
C ARG A 3 -20.10 28.61 73.03
N LYS A 4 -20.32 28.05 71.85
CA LYS A 4 -21.43 27.15 71.53
C LYS A 4 -21.04 25.75 71.97
N ILE A 5 -21.95 25.08 72.67
CA ILE A 5 -21.93 23.64 72.93
C ILE A 5 -23.03 23.03 72.06
N ILE A 6 -22.67 21.96 71.36
CA ILE A 6 -23.50 21.15 70.45
C ILE A 6 -23.93 19.88 71.22
N ILE A 7 -24.96 19.17 70.70
CA ILE A 7 -25.31 17.73 70.83
C ILE A 7 -26.78 17.57 71.31
N PRO A 8 -27.58 16.58 70.84
CA PRO A 8 -27.84 16.07 69.48
C PRO A 8 -29.37 15.94 69.21
N PHE A 9 -29.81 15.58 68.00
CA PHE A 9 -31.13 14.96 67.81
C PHE A 9 -31.06 14.00 66.62
N GLY A 10 -31.46 12.74 66.85
CA GLY A 10 -31.65 11.73 65.81
C GLY A 10 -33.11 11.61 65.40
N PHE A 11 -33.39 11.02 64.23
CA PHE A 11 -34.07 9.73 64.08
C PHE A 11 -34.23 9.34 62.60
N LEU A 12 -34.44 8.03 62.43
CA LEU A 12 -34.56 7.18 61.23
C LEU A 12 -35.43 7.69 60.05
N LEU A 13 -35.08 7.20 58.85
CA LEU A 13 -36.05 6.50 57.97
C LEU A 13 -35.35 5.54 57.00
N LEU A 14 -35.79 4.27 57.03
CA LEU A 14 -35.43 3.20 56.10
C LEU A 14 -36.05 3.42 54.71
N GLY A 15 -35.30 3.10 53.65
CA GLY A 15 -35.80 3.06 52.28
C GLY A 15 -34.84 2.33 51.35
N THR A 16 -35.04 1.02 51.20
CA THR A 16 -34.63 0.13 50.09
C THR A 16 -33.55 0.63 49.13
N VAL A 17 -32.30 0.20 49.33
CA VAL A 17 -31.25 0.27 48.31
C VAL A 17 -31.48 -0.88 47.32
N GLY A 18 -32.22 -0.60 46.24
CA GLY A 18 -32.17 -1.43 45.05
C GLY A 18 -30.81 -1.23 44.39
N SER A 19 -29.90 -2.20 44.51
CA SER A 19 -28.67 -2.23 43.72
C SER A 19 -29.01 -2.36 42.23
N LEU A 20 -29.07 -1.24 41.54
CA LEU A 20 -28.90 -1.20 40.09
C LEU A 20 -27.43 -1.51 39.80
N TYR A 21 -27.13 -2.80 39.65
CA TYR A 21 -25.91 -3.23 38.97
C TYR A 21 -26.06 -2.85 37.49
N ALA A 22 -25.71 -1.60 37.17
CA ALA A 22 -25.42 -1.22 35.80
C ALA A 22 -24.12 -1.93 35.41
N SER A 23 -24.24 -3.09 34.76
CA SER A 23 -23.12 -3.71 34.07
C SER A 23 -22.68 -2.78 32.94
N SER A 24 -21.72 -1.89 33.22
CA SER A 24 -21.05 -1.13 32.17
C SER A 24 -20.24 -2.12 31.34
N ALA A 25 -20.84 -2.63 30.26
CA ALA A 25 -20.10 -3.35 29.24
C ALA A 25 -18.93 -2.44 28.81
N LYS A 26 -17.70 -2.95 28.88
CA LYS A 26 -16.52 -2.22 28.39
C LYS A 26 -16.82 -1.77 26.95
N PRO A 27 -16.60 -0.50 26.59
CA PRO A 27 -16.81 -0.06 25.22
C PRO A 27 -15.99 -0.95 24.28
N LYS A 28 -16.64 -1.52 23.26
CA LYS A 28 -15.98 -2.32 22.24
C LYS A 28 -15.00 -1.41 21.50
N GLU A 29 -13.71 -1.72 21.58
CA GLU A 29 -12.68 -0.92 20.91
C GLU A 29 -12.92 -0.88 19.39
N ASN A 30 -12.67 0.29 18.79
CA ASN A 30 -12.78 0.49 17.36
C ASN A 30 -11.68 -0.32 16.64
N PRO A 31 -12.01 -1.30 15.77
CA PRO A 31 -11.01 -2.13 15.10
C PRO A 31 -9.95 -1.33 14.31
N VAL A 32 -10.33 -0.16 13.77
CA VAL A 32 -9.40 0.73 13.07
C VAL A 32 -8.35 1.29 14.02
N GLU A 33 -8.76 1.76 15.20
CA GLU A 33 -7.84 2.31 16.21
C GLU A 33 -6.93 1.23 16.81
N VAL A 34 -7.45 0.01 16.98
CA VAL A 34 -6.67 -1.15 17.41
C VAL A 34 -5.60 -1.47 16.36
N PHE A 35 -5.96 -1.50 15.08
CA PHE A 35 -5.02 -1.74 14.00
C PHE A 35 -3.95 -0.64 13.93
N GLU A 36 -4.32 0.63 14.02
CA GLU A 36 -3.36 1.75 13.94
C GLU A 36 -2.24 1.65 14.98
N LYS A 37 -2.55 1.12 16.18
CA LYS A 37 -1.58 0.92 17.27
C LYS A 37 -0.79 -0.38 17.17
N SER A 38 -1.17 -1.29 16.28
CA SER A 38 -0.59 -2.63 16.16
C SER A 38 0.85 -2.62 15.64
N SER A 39 1.60 -3.66 15.98
CA SER A 39 2.94 -3.92 15.43
C SER A 39 2.94 -4.06 13.91
N GLU A 40 1.86 -4.62 13.35
CA GLU A 40 1.69 -4.81 11.92
C GLU A 40 1.54 -3.49 11.19
N ASN A 41 0.75 -2.54 11.71
CA ASN A 41 0.64 -1.22 11.10
C ASN A 41 1.97 -0.45 11.15
N LYS A 42 2.72 -0.56 12.26
CA LYS A 42 4.07 0.02 12.36
C LYS A 42 5.02 -0.56 11.30
N ALA A 43 5.04 -1.89 11.15
CA ALA A 43 5.87 -2.56 10.15
C ALA A 43 5.43 -2.22 8.71
N LEU A 44 4.12 -2.08 8.46
CA LEU A 44 3.57 -1.65 7.16
C LEU A 44 3.97 -0.21 6.81
N ALA A 45 3.88 0.71 7.78
CA ALA A 45 4.31 2.09 7.60
C ALA A 45 5.80 2.16 7.27
N LEU A 46 6.61 1.38 7.99
CA LEU A 46 8.04 1.28 7.72
C LEU A 46 8.33 0.67 6.34
N GLN A 47 7.64 -0.42 5.96
CA GLN A 47 7.76 -1.02 4.63
C GLN A 47 7.56 0.00 3.52
N ARG A 48 6.48 0.81 3.60
CA ARG A 48 6.21 1.86 2.61
C ARG A 48 7.30 2.93 2.58
N LYS A 49 7.75 3.39 3.77
CA LYS A 49 8.84 4.36 3.87
C LYS A 49 10.16 3.82 3.30
N THR A 50 10.49 2.55 3.57
CA THR A 50 11.67 1.90 2.98
C THR A 50 11.55 1.83 1.46
N GLN A 51 10.39 1.50 0.88
CA GLN A 51 10.20 1.53 -0.58
C GLN A 51 10.34 2.95 -1.17
N ILE A 52 9.89 3.99 -0.45
CA ILE A 52 10.14 5.39 -0.85
C ILE A 52 11.64 5.67 -0.90
N ASN A 53 12.38 5.29 0.14
CA ASN A 53 13.83 5.51 0.22
C ASN A 53 14.63 4.68 -0.78
N MET A 54 14.10 3.52 -1.18
CA MET A 54 14.63 2.72 -2.29
C MET A 54 14.29 3.33 -3.66
N ASN A 55 13.41 4.33 -3.70
CA ASN A 55 12.95 5.01 -4.90
C ASN A 55 12.39 4.01 -5.94
N VAL A 56 11.58 3.07 -5.47
CA VAL A 56 10.97 2.03 -6.31
C VAL A 56 10.10 2.67 -7.39
N PRO A 57 10.10 2.17 -8.64
CA PRO A 57 9.14 2.61 -9.66
C PRO A 57 7.70 2.36 -9.21
N ILE A 58 6.82 3.32 -9.43
CA ILE A 58 5.44 3.25 -8.91
C ILE A 58 4.71 2.01 -9.46
N HIS A 59 4.94 1.63 -10.72
CA HIS A 59 4.31 0.46 -11.35
C HIS A 59 4.76 -0.89 -10.77
N ARG A 60 5.81 -0.94 -9.94
CA ARG A 60 6.25 -2.15 -9.20
C ARG A 60 5.97 -2.08 -7.70
N THR A 61 5.42 -0.96 -7.23
CA THR A 61 5.07 -0.75 -5.82
C THR A 61 3.75 -1.41 -5.47
N LEU A 62 3.63 -1.92 -4.24
CA LEU A 62 2.38 -2.51 -3.72
C LEU A 62 1.39 -1.40 -3.30
N PHE A 63 0.33 -1.23 -4.09
CA PHE A 63 -0.87 -0.48 -3.78
C PHE A 63 -1.98 -1.42 -3.33
N TYR A 64 -1.94 -1.77 -2.05
CA TYR A 64 -3.01 -2.54 -1.40
C TYR A 64 -4.19 -1.62 -1.09
N GLY A 65 -5.43 -2.02 -1.35
CA GLY A 65 -6.58 -1.16 -1.10
C GLY A 65 -7.91 -1.77 -1.48
N THR A 66 -8.82 -0.94 -1.96
CA THR A 66 -10.26 -1.24 -1.99
C THR A 66 -10.87 -1.02 -3.36
N HIS A 67 -11.72 -1.94 -3.78
CA HIS A 67 -12.58 -1.80 -4.95
C HIS A 67 -13.86 -1.05 -4.55
N ASN A 68 -14.37 -0.19 -5.44
CA ASN A 68 -15.53 0.69 -5.17
C ASN A 68 -15.48 1.34 -3.79
N SER A 69 -14.35 1.94 -3.44
CA SER A 69 -14.00 2.41 -2.08
C SER A 69 -15.06 3.32 -1.46
N PHE A 70 -15.78 4.06 -2.30
CA PHE A 70 -16.86 4.98 -1.91
C PHE A 70 -18.15 4.26 -1.50
N ASN A 71 -18.42 3.04 -1.99
CA ASN A 71 -19.65 2.31 -1.74
C ASN A 71 -19.58 1.59 -0.40
N SER A 72 -19.87 2.33 0.67
CA SER A 72 -19.66 1.88 2.05
C SER A 72 -20.92 1.98 2.91
N THR A 73 -21.09 1.00 3.82
CA THR A 73 -22.17 1.02 4.81
C THR A 73 -22.10 2.24 5.75
N ALA A 74 -20.92 2.87 5.84
CA ALA A 74 -20.71 4.10 6.60
C ALA A 74 -21.45 5.32 6.01
N TYR A 75 -21.85 5.27 4.74
CA TYR A 75 -22.56 6.37 4.06
C TYR A 75 -23.98 6.00 3.64
N ALA A 76 -24.18 4.76 3.16
CA ALA A 76 -25.45 4.29 2.64
C ALA A 76 -25.79 2.89 3.18
N LYS A 77 -27.07 2.62 3.46
CA LYS A 77 -27.49 1.37 4.14
C LYS A 77 -27.75 0.16 3.22
N PHE A 78 -27.50 0.27 1.91
CA PHE A 78 -27.86 -0.78 0.94
C PHE A 78 -26.66 -1.22 0.09
N ALA A 79 -26.51 -2.53 -0.11
CA ALA A 79 -25.59 -3.19 -1.07
C ALA A 79 -24.18 -2.58 -1.16
N SER A 80 -23.46 -2.56 -0.04
CA SER A 80 -22.15 -1.92 0.04
C SER A 80 -21.01 -2.89 -0.27
N ASP A 81 -19.99 -2.40 -0.95
CA ASP A 81 -18.71 -3.10 -1.15
C ASP A 81 -17.84 -3.00 0.09
N GLN A 82 -17.94 -1.89 0.83
CA GLN A 82 -17.09 -1.58 1.97
C GLN A 82 -17.89 -1.37 3.27
N LYS A 83 -17.18 -1.48 4.39
CA LYS A 83 -17.73 -1.26 5.74
C LYS A 83 -17.36 0.11 6.33
N TYR A 84 -16.22 0.64 5.89
CA TYR A 84 -15.55 1.78 6.52
C TYR A 84 -15.60 3.03 5.64
N THR A 85 -15.42 4.20 6.24
CA THR A 85 -15.25 5.45 5.49
C THR A 85 -13.97 5.39 4.62
N LEU A 86 -13.79 6.32 3.67
CA LEU A 86 -12.58 6.40 2.87
C LEU A 86 -11.40 6.73 3.79
N SER A 87 -11.65 7.62 4.76
CA SER A 87 -10.70 7.95 5.81
C SER A 87 -10.27 6.73 6.61
N ASP A 88 -11.21 5.87 7.02
CA ASP A 88 -10.90 4.66 7.79
C ASP A 88 -10.25 3.56 6.94
N GLN A 89 -10.61 3.42 5.66
CA GLN A 89 -9.91 2.54 4.73
C GLN A 89 -8.43 2.94 4.60
N LEU A 90 -8.15 4.26 4.48
CA LEU A 90 -6.78 4.80 4.45
C LEU A 90 -6.04 4.59 5.79
N ARG A 91 -6.73 4.72 6.94
CA ARG A 91 -6.20 4.43 8.28
C ARG A 91 -5.89 2.95 8.49
N LEU A 92 -6.67 2.07 7.88
CA LEU A 92 -6.39 0.63 7.80
C LEU A 92 -5.25 0.29 6.81
N GLY A 93 -4.64 1.28 6.15
CA GLY A 93 -3.46 1.09 5.31
C GLY A 93 -3.75 0.96 3.81
N ALA A 94 -4.99 1.17 3.35
CA ALA A 94 -5.27 1.23 1.92
C ALA A 94 -4.50 2.40 1.27
N ARG A 95 -3.88 2.16 0.12
CA ARG A 95 -3.18 3.14 -0.72
C ARG A 95 -3.62 3.10 -2.19
N PHE A 96 -4.40 2.08 -2.56
CA PHE A 96 -5.24 2.10 -3.77
C PHE A 96 -6.66 2.51 -3.40
N ILE A 97 -7.18 3.55 -4.04
CA ILE A 97 -8.57 3.99 -3.88
C ILE A 97 -9.21 4.04 -5.26
N GLU A 98 -10.29 3.30 -5.43
CA GLU A 98 -11.14 3.31 -6.60
C GLU A 98 -12.43 4.09 -6.37
N LEU A 99 -12.72 5.05 -7.25
CA LEU A 99 -13.92 5.89 -7.24
C LEU A 99 -14.62 5.78 -8.60
N GLU A 100 -15.89 5.37 -8.63
CA GLU A 100 -16.72 5.40 -9.84
C GLU A 100 -17.55 6.69 -9.83
N VAL A 101 -17.29 7.56 -10.81
CA VAL A 101 -17.81 8.93 -10.82
C VAL A 101 -18.77 9.11 -11.98
N HIS A 102 -20.02 9.38 -11.66
CA HIS A 102 -21.12 9.58 -12.58
C HIS A 102 -21.50 11.06 -12.70
N TRP A 103 -21.76 11.54 -13.92
CA TRP A 103 -22.43 12.82 -14.16
C TRP A 103 -23.94 12.61 -14.28
N THR A 104 -24.68 12.71 -13.17
CA THR A 104 -26.11 12.35 -13.14
C THR A 104 -26.92 13.22 -12.19
N LEU A 105 -28.24 13.08 -12.20
CA LEU A 105 -29.17 13.91 -11.43
C LEU A 105 -28.87 13.82 -9.92
N GLY A 106 -28.53 14.96 -9.32
CA GLY A 106 -28.27 15.09 -7.88
C GLY A 106 -29.43 15.71 -7.10
N LYS A 107 -29.21 15.90 -5.80
CA LYS A 107 -30.21 16.47 -4.86
C LYS A 107 -30.72 17.85 -5.27
N LYS A 108 -29.95 18.60 -6.06
CA LYS A 108 -30.33 19.95 -6.51
C LYS A 108 -31.26 19.96 -7.73
N GLY A 109 -31.66 18.79 -8.23
CA GLY A 109 -32.50 18.70 -9.43
C GLY A 109 -31.74 19.00 -10.72
N SER A 110 -30.41 19.06 -10.68
CA SER A 110 -29.51 19.20 -11.82
C SER A 110 -28.46 18.10 -11.80
N ASN A 111 -27.77 17.87 -12.92
CA ASN A 111 -26.66 16.92 -12.92
C ASN A 111 -25.51 17.39 -12.03
N GLU A 112 -24.93 16.45 -11.31
CA GLU A 112 -23.82 16.61 -10.38
C GLU A 112 -22.83 15.45 -10.57
N LEU A 113 -21.61 15.62 -10.09
CA LEU A 113 -20.62 14.53 -10.03
C LEU A 113 -20.88 13.71 -8.77
N LEU A 114 -21.43 12.51 -8.93
CA LEU A 114 -21.79 11.60 -7.85
C LEU A 114 -20.92 10.34 -7.85
N LEU A 115 -20.71 9.79 -6.67
CA LEU A 115 -20.05 8.52 -6.43
C LEU A 115 -21.11 7.43 -6.38
N CYS A 116 -21.20 6.65 -7.45
CA CYS A 116 -22.29 5.72 -7.69
C CYS A 116 -21.74 4.38 -8.20
N ARG A 117 -22.28 3.26 -7.70
CA ARG A 117 -21.84 1.92 -8.10
C ARG A 117 -22.35 1.48 -9.47
N GLY A 118 -23.44 2.07 -9.99
CA GLY A 118 -24.00 1.82 -11.33
C GLY A 118 -24.35 0.35 -11.65
N GLU A 119 -25.57 0.06 -12.10
CA GLU A 119 -25.90 -1.25 -12.68
C GLU A 119 -25.55 -1.32 -14.18
N ASN A 120 -25.57 -0.18 -14.88
CA ASN A 120 -25.23 -0.08 -16.29
C ASN A 120 -24.35 1.16 -16.53
N GLU A 121 -23.25 0.93 -17.23
CA GLU A 121 -22.21 1.91 -17.52
C GLU A 121 -22.65 3.04 -18.47
N LYS A 122 -23.74 2.85 -19.23
CA LYS A 122 -24.15 3.81 -20.29
C LYS A 122 -25.27 4.77 -19.89
N ASP A 123 -26.11 4.39 -18.93
CA ASP A 123 -27.35 5.13 -18.64
C ASP A 123 -27.45 5.61 -17.17
N HIS A 124 -26.35 5.50 -16.41
CA HIS A 124 -26.30 5.78 -14.97
C HIS A 124 -27.37 5.07 -14.12
N LYS A 125 -27.97 4.00 -14.66
CA LYS A 125 -28.98 3.21 -13.97
C LYS A 125 -28.39 2.67 -12.66
N GLY A 126 -29.14 2.79 -11.57
CA GLY A 126 -28.69 2.40 -10.23
C GLY A 126 -28.10 3.54 -9.40
N CYS A 127 -27.87 4.72 -10.00
CA CYS A 127 -27.52 5.91 -9.24
C CYS A 127 -28.74 6.53 -8.56
N SER A 128 -28.52 7.04 -7.36
CA SER A 128 -29.50 7.75 -6.56
C SER A 128 -29.18 9.24 -6.53
N ILE A 129 -30.22 10.08 -6.53
CA ILE A 129 -30.07 11.50 -6.21
C ILE A 129 -29.42 11.72 -4.83
N ASN A 130 -29.48 10.71 -3.95
CA ASN A 130 -28.89 10.74 -2.63
C ASN A 130 -27.46 10.23 -2.56
N ASP A 131 -26.91 9.75 -3.67
CA ASP A 131 -25.53 9.32 -3.73
C ASP A 131 -24.58 10.45 -3.33
N ARG A 132 -23.47 10.04 -2.76
CA ARG A 132 -22.48 10.97 -2.24
C ARG A 132 -21.86 11.77 -3.39
N SER A 133 -21.59 13.05 -3.18
CA SER A 133 -20.88 13.81 -4.20
C SER A 133 -19.42 13.39 -4.33
N PHE A 134 -18.86 13.47 -5.53
CA PHE A 134 -17.43 13.26 -5.79
C PHE A 134 -16.57 14.17 -4.91
N ARG A 135 -17.00 15.43 -4.74
CA ARG A 135 -16.31 16.40 -3.89
C ARG A 135 -16.21 15.93 -2.44
N ASP A 136 -17.29 15.38 -1.88
CA ASP A 136 -17.28 14.89 -0.50
C ASP A 136 -16.32 13.71 -0.33
N GLY A 137 -16.24 12.79 -1.31
CA GLY A 137 -15.27 11.70 -1.28
C GLY A 137 -13.83 12.21 -1.31
N LEU A 138 -13.53 13.17 -2.20
CA LEU A 138 -12.22 13.82 -2.27
C LEU A 138 -11.87 14.59 -1.00
N GLN A 139 -12.86 15.19 -0.32
CA GLN A 139 -12.64 15.89 0.95
C GLN A 139 -12.15 14.96 2.05
N GLU A 140 -12.67 13.73 2.13
CA GLU A 140 -12.14 12.74 3.09
C GLU A 140 -10.70 12.37 2.81
N ILE A 141 -10.37 12.10 1.54
CA ILE A 141 -8.98 11.84 1.12
C ILE A 141 -8.10 13.04 1.50
N ARG A 142 -8.56 14.27 1.25
CA ARG A 142 -7.85 15.50 1.66
C ARG A 142 -7.62 15.55 3.17
N GLN A 143 -8.63 15.28 3.99
CA GLN A 143 -8.47 15.32 5.45
C GLN A 143 -7.40 14.34 5.92
N TRP A 144 -7.35 13.15 5.33
CA TRP A 144 -6.30 12.18 5.62
C TRP A 144 -4.92 12.67 5.14
N MET A 145 -4.82 13.22 3.92
CA MET A 145 -3.57 13.73 3.33
C MET A 145 -2.96 14.93 4.07
N LEU A 146 -3.77 15.68 4.82
CA LEU A 146 -3.35 16.84 5.62
C LEU A 146 -2.64 16.45 6.92
N LYS A 147 -2.84 15.23 7.43
CA LYS A 147 -2.25 14.80 8.69
C LYS A 147 -0.73 14.62 8.57
N SER A 148 0.00 15.07 9.60
CA SER A 148 1.47 15.05 9.61
C SER A 148 2.07 13.66 9.44
N GLU A 149 1.46 12.66 10.08
CA GLU A 149 1.85 11.27 10.03
C GLU A 149 1.71 10.65 8.63
N ASN A 150 0.94 11.28 7.74
CA ASN A 150 0.72 10.81 6.37
C ASN A 150 1.54 11.60 5.33
N GLN A 151 2.43 12.51 5.74
CA GLN A 151 3.11 13.45 4.83
C GLN A 151 3.94 12.79 3.71
N ASN A 152 4.40 11.56 3.91
CA ASN A 152 5.18 10.83 2.90
C ASN A 152 4.39 9.72 2.20
N GLU A 153 3.11 9.55 2.55
CA GLU A 153 2.29 8.50 1.93
C GLU A 153 1.92 8.87 0.49
N ILE A 154 1.92 7.86 -0.38
CA ILE A 154 1.61 7.98 -1.80
C ILE A 154 0.36 7.16 -2.12
N LEU A 155 -0.56 7.73 -2.90
CA LEU A 155 -1.82 7.10 -3.29
C LEU A 155 -1.88 6.85 -4.79
N LEU A 156 -2.43 5.69 -5.15
CA LEU A 156 -2.96 5.43 -6.47
C LEU A 156 -4.47 5.67 -6.43
N LEU A 157 -4.93 6.76 -7.04
CA LEU A 157 -6.35 7.11 -7.11
C LEU A 157 -6.87 6.83 -8.51
N TYR A 158 -7.73 5.80 -8.59
CA TYR A 158 -8.35 5.38 -9.82
C TYR A 158 -9.77 5.93 -9.92
N VAL A 159 -10.04 6.69 -10.98
CA VAL A 159 -11.36 7.22 -11.31
C VAL A 159 -11.95 6.41 -12.44
N LYS A 160 -12.93 5.56 -12.13
CA LYS A 160 -13.74 4.88 -13.14
C LYS A 160 -14.73 5.90 -13.71
N ASP A 161 -14.60 6.15 -15.00
CA ASP A 161 -15.08 7.37 -15.64
C ASP A 161 -16.45 7.19 -16.27
N ARG A 162 -17.48 7.79 -15.67
CA ARG A 162 -18.84 7.90 -16.20
C ARG A 162 -19.25 9.38 -16.25
N LEU A 163 -18.32 10.23 -16.70
CA LEU A 163 -18.41 11.69 -16.62
C LEU A 163 -19.20 12.33 -17.78
N ASP A 164 -19.54 11.58 -18.82
CA ASP A 164 -20.34 12.03 -19.97
C ASP A 164 -19.84 13.34 -20.59
N GLY A 165 -18.52 13.45 -20.80
CA GLY A 165 -17.90 14.65 -21.36
C GLY A 165 -17.57 15.77 -20.35
N ASN A 166 -17.99 15.65 -19.08
CA ASN A 166 -17.83 16.71 -18.07
C ASN A 166 -16.45 16.71 -17.38
N TYR A 167 -15.40 16.40 -18.14
CA TYR A 167 -14.01 16.35 -17.67
C TYR A 167 -13.51 17.65 -17.07
N PRO A 168 -13.78 18.84 -17.64
CA PRO A 168 -13.35 20.10 -17.01
C PRO A 168 -13.93 20.29 -15.61
N LYS A 169 -15.18 19.87 -15.39
CA LYS A 169 -15.84 19.96 -14.08
C LYS A 169 -15.25 18.96 -13.08
N ALA A 170 -14.99 17.74 -13.53
CA ALA A 170 -14.36 16.71 -12.70
C ALA A 170 -12.94 17.10 -12.30
N LEU A 171 -12.14 17.54 -13.28
CA LEU A 171 -10.77 17.99 -13.06
C LEU A 171 -10.72 19.22 -12.15
N GLN A 172 -11.58 20.23 -12.37
CA GLN A 172 -11.67 21.39 -11.49
C GLN A 172 -12.04 20.97 -10.06
N THR A 173 -12.98 20.04 -9.89
CA THR A 173 -13.37 19.54 -8.56
C THR A 173 -12.18 18.87 -7.88
N LEU A 174 -11.44 18.04 -8.62
CA LEU A 174 -10.28 17.31 -8.13
C LEU A 174 -9.11 18.24 -7.79
N THR A 175 -8.72 19.15 -8.69
CA THR A 175 -7.60 20.08 -8.45
C THR A 175 -7.90 21.07 -7.33
N ASN A 176 -9.15 21.52 -7.17
CA ASN A 176 -9.56 22.36 -6.04
C ASN A 176 -9.43 21.67 -4.67
N VAL A 177 -9.55 20.35 -4.62
CA VAL A 177 -9.53 19.60 -3.37
C VAL A 177 -8.16 18.98 -3.10
N LEU A 178 -7.52 18.39 -4.11
CA LEU A 178 -6.28 17.60 -4.00
C LEU A 178 -5.10 18.15 -4.80
N GLY A 179 -5.27 19.26 -5.54
CA GLY A 179 -4.33 19.74 -6.58
C GLY A 179 -2.85 19.77 -6.18
N ARG A 180 -2.55 20.17 -4.94
CA ARG A 180 -1.17 20.27 -4.45
C ARG A 180 -0.43 18.93 -4.29
N TRP A 181 -1.15 17.81 -4.34
CA TRP A 181 -0.55 16.48 -4.23
C TRP A 181 -0.60 15.70 -5.54
N LEU A 182 -1.20 16.25 -6.60
CA LEU A 182 -1.34 15.50 -7.84
C LEU A 182 -0.01 15.45 -8.57
N TYR A 183 0.37 14.26 -9.01
CA TYR A 183 1.44 14.08 -9.96
C TYR A 183 1.03 14.59 -11.34
N ASN A 184 1.91 15.37 -11.95
CA ASN A 184 1.73 15.86 -13.30
C ASN A 184 2.54 14.99 -14.26
N HIS A 185 1.87 14.45 -15.27
CA HIS A 185 2.48 13.68 -16.32
C HIS A 185 3.01 14.56 -17.44
N SER A 186 4.17 14.19 -17.98
CA SER A 186 4.58 14.65 -19.30
C SER A 186 3.76 13.94 -20.40
N GLY A 187 3.65 14.62 -21.54
CA GLY A 187 3.05 14.07 -22.76
C GLY A 187 1.53 13.88 -22.71
N LYS A 188 0.96 13.45 -23.84
CA LYS A 188 -0.48 13.17 -23.95
C LYS A 188 -0.85 11.88 -23.22
N CYS A 189 -2.12 11.72 -22.87
CA CYS A 189 -2.63 10.42 -22.49
C CYS A 189 -2.60 9.51 -23.73
N THR A 190 -2.02 8.31 -23.59
CA THR A 190 -1.89 7.32 -24.66
C THR A 190 -2.40 5.97 -24.19
N ASP A 191 -2.85 5.14 -25.13
CA ASP A 191 -3.17 3.73 -24.86
C ASP A 191 -1.90 2.88 -24.69
N ASN A 192 -0.78 3.31 -25.29
CA ASN A 192 0.51 2.66 -25.20
C ASN A 192 1.38 3.41 -24.20
N TYR A 193 1.59 2.80 -23.04
CA TYR A 193 2.34 3.36 -21.94
C TYR A 193 3.68 2.62 -21.77
N SER A 194 4.76 3.35 -21.46
CA SER A 194 6.07 2.75 -21.16
C SER A 194 6.36 2.82 -19.67
N ALA A 195 6.73 1.69 -19.07
CA ALA A 195 7.11 1.58 -17.66
C ALA A 195 8.21 2.58 -17.23
N ASP A 196 9.05 3.01 -18.16
CA ASP A 196 10.13 3.98 -17.94
C ASP A 196 9.63 5.41 -17.71
N GLU A 197 8.41 5.74 -18.15
CA GLU A 197 7.81 7.07 -17.97
C GLU A 197 7.19 7.24 -16.58
N MET A 198 7.21 6.19 -15.75
CA MET A 198 6.41 6.14 -14.50
C MET A 198 7.26 6.75 -13.40
N PRO A 199 6.69 7.62 -12.55
CA PRO A 199 7.46 8.20 -11.48
C PRO A 199 7.94 7.13 -10.52
N LYS A 200 9.03 7.47 -9.82
CA LYS A 200 9.55 6.70 -8.71
C LYS A 200 9.08 7.31 -7.39
N LEU A 201 8.84 6.47 -6.39
CA LEU A 201 8.23 6.89 -5.12
C LEU A 201 9.03 7.99 -4.40
N GLY A 202 10.36 7.88 -4.37
CA GLY A 202 11.23 8.87 -3.73
C GLY A 202 11.05 10.26 -4.34
N ARG A 203 11.02 10.35 -5.67
CA ARG A 203 10.78 11.61 -6.39
C ARG A 203 9.40 12.19 -6.14
N MET A 204 8.36 11.35 -6.07
CA MET A 204 7.00 11.78 -5.73
C MET A 204 6.92 12.35 -4.31
N ALA A 205 7.55 11.68 -3.34
CA ALA A 205 7.62 12.15 -1.96
C ALA A 205 8.39 13.47 -1.85
N GLU A 206 9.59 13.56 -2.46
CA GLU A 206 10.45 14.76 -2.46
C GLU A 206 9.77 15.99 -3.06
N THR A 207 8.99 15.81 -4.13
CA THR A 207 8.30 16.92 -4.81
C THR A 207 6.94 17.25 -4.21
N GLY A 208 6.43 16.44 -3.29
CA GLY A 208 5.09 16.57 -2.72
C GLY A 208 3.95 16.10 -3.63
N ALA A 209 4.26 15.62 -4.84
CA ALA A 209 3.33 15.04 -5.81
C ALA A 209 2.97 13.59 -5.44
N ARG A 210 2.17 13.43 -4.40
CA ARG A 210 1.88 12.17 -3.70
C ARG A 210 0.66 11.38 -4.20
N ILE A 211 -0.03 11.82 -5.24
CA ILE A 211 -1.20 11.12 -5.80
C ILE A 211 -1.00 10.93 -7.30
N LEU A 212 -0.94 9.67 -7.73
CA LEU A 212 -0.99 9.30 -9.14
C LEU A 212 -2.46 9.04 -9.53
N LEU A 213 -2.95 9.71 -10.57
CA LEU A 213 -4.31 9.52 -11.06
C LEU A 213 -4.36 8.58 -12.28
N MET A 214 -5.39 7.75 -12.31
CA MET A 214 -5.71 6.90 -13.48
C MET A 214 -7.19 6.97 -13.82
N SER A 215 -7.52 6.71 -15.08
CA SER A 215 -8.90 6.63 -15.59
C SER A 215 -9.10 5.44 -16.54
N ASP A 216 -10.34 5.03 -16.83
CA ASP A 216 -10.67 4.03 -17.86
C ASP A 216 -10.21 4.41 -19.27
N THR A 217 -10.17 5.71 -19.55
CA THR A 217 -10.03 6.24 -20.91
C THR A 217 -9.07 7.43 -20.95
N CYS A 218 -8.41 7.58 -22.10
CA CYS A 218 -7.83 8.85 -22.49
C CYS A 218 -8.90 9.75 -23.08
N GLN A 219 -8.86 11.03 -22.71
CA GLN A 219 -9.84 12.00 -23.20
C GLN A 219 -9.47 12.56 -24.57
N SER A 220 -10.50 12.83 -25.37
CA SER A 220 -10.40 13.54 -26.65
C SER A 220 -11.27 14.80 -26.63
N GLY A 221 -10.94 15.78 -27.47
CA GLY A 221 -11.67 17.06 -27.56
C GLY A 221 -11.23 18.13 -26.55
N THR A 222 -12.06 19.15 -26.36
CA THR A 222 -11.74 20.34 -25.56
C THR A 222 -11.42 20.00 -24.11
N GLY A 223 -10.25 20.45 -23.63
CA GLY A 223 -9.78 20.18 -22.26
C GLY A 223 -9.01 18.86 -22.09
N SER A 224 -8.88 18.04 -23.14
CA SER A 224 -8.13 16.78 -23.12
C SER A 224 -6.64 16.96 -22.79
N GLU A 225 -6.02 18.07 -23.17
CA GLU A 225 -4.61 18.37 -22.86
C GLU A 225 -4.40 18.54 -21.35
N ILE A 226 -5.27 19.32 -20.69
CA ILE A 226 -5.19 19.54 -19.25
C ILE A 226 -5.54 18.26 -18.49
N TRP A 227 -6.55 17.49 -18.95
CA TRP A 227 -6.84 16.17 -18.39
C TRP A 227 -5.63 15.24 -18.48
N SER A 228 -4.97 15.18 -19.64
CA SER A 228 -3.80 14.34 -19.90
C SER A 228 -2.58 14.68 -19.05
N SER A 229 -2.50 15.92 -18.56
CA SER A 229 -1.45 16.34 -17.62
C SER A 229 -1.58 15.70 -16.24
N TYR A 230 -2.76 15.17 -15.87
CA TYR A 230 -2.95 14.55 -14.55
C TYR A 230 -3.36 13.09 -14.65
N PHE A 231 -4.10 12.71 -15.68
CA PHE A 231 -4.60 11.36 -15.87
C PHE A 231 -3.89 10.65 -17.00
N LYS A 232 -3.54 9.39 -16.75
CA LYS A 232 -3.31 8.39 -17.79
C LYS A 232 -4.46 7.39 -17.81
N LYS A 233 -4.65 6.74 -18.95
CA LYS A 233 -5.47 5.53 -19.01
C LYS A 233 -4.85 4.50 -18.07
N ASN A 234 -5.69 3.75 -17.35
CA ASN A 234 -5.21 2.68 -16.51
C ASN A 234 -4.46 1.66 -17.37
N PHE A 235 -3.32 1.19 -16.86
CA PHE A 235 -2.49 0.17 -17.49
C PHE A 235 -2.48 -1.07 -16.60
N PHE A 236 -3.69 -1.48 -16.20
CA PHE A 236 -3.91 -2.65 -15.37
C PHE A 236 -3.96 -3.92 -16.22
N SER A 237 -3.08 -4.87 -15.92
CA SER A 237 -3.33 -6.28 -16.25
C SER A 237 -4.16 -6.89 -15.13
N THR A 238 -5.45 -7.10 -15.39
CA THR A 238 -6.43 -7.42 -14.34
C THR A 238 -6.85 -8.89 -14.35
N PHE A 239 -7.08 -9.45 -13.18
CA PHE A 239 -7.79 -10.72 -12.98
C PHE A 239 -8.62 -10.68 -11.68
N GLN A 240 -9.41 -11.72 -11.44
CA GLN A 240 -10.17 -11.88 -10.20
C GLN A 240 -9.59 -13.03 -9.36
N PRO A 241 -9.76 -13.07 -8.03
CA PRO A 241 -9.21 -14.11 -7.17
C PRO A 241 -9.47 -15.55 -7.67
N LYS A 242 -10.68 -15.85 -8.15
CA LYS A 242 -11.03 -17.19 -8.67
C LYS A 242 -10.22 -17.64 -9.89
N ASN A 243 -9.66 -16.68 -10.63
CA ASN A 243 -8.86 -16.93 -11.83
C ASN A 243 -7.35 -16.99 -11.53
N PHE A 244 -6.95 -16.88 -10.26
CA PHE A 244 -5.55 -16.90 -9.89
C PHE A 244 -4.96 -18.31 -9.98
N ARG A 245 -3.85 -18.45 -10.73
CA ARG A 245 -3.21 -19.76 -10.94
C ARG A 245 -2.33 -20.23 -9.78
N GLY A 246 -1.99 -19.32 -8.86
CA GLY A 246 -1.05 -19.61 -7.77
C GLY A 246 0.42 -19.38 -8.15
N HIS A 247 1.27 -19.17 -7.16
CA HIS A 247 2.72 -19.18 -7.32
C HIS A 247 3.24 -20.65 -7.38
N PRO A 248 4.20 -21.00 -8.26
CA PRO A 248 5.05 -20.12 -9.07
C PRO A 248 4.51 -19.77 -10.47
N ASP A 249 3.39 -20.34 -10.89
CA ASP A 249 2.89 -20.23 -12.27
C ASP A 249 2.44 -18.80 -12.61
N CYS A 250 1.76 -18.13 -11.66
CA CYS A 250 1.23 -16.77 -11.78
C CYS A 250 0.30 -16.60 -13.01
N ASN A 251 -0.27 -15.40 -13.20
CA ASN A 251 -1.29 -15.17 -14.25
C ASN A 251 -0.73 -14.59 -15.56
N PHE A 252 0.43 -13.93 -15.48
CA PHE A 252 1.04 -13.24 -16.62
C PHE A 252 2.51 -13.58 -16.77
N SER A 253 3.08 -13.27 -17.93
CA SER A 253 4.53 -13.37 -18.14
C SER A 253 5.28 -12.42 -17.22
N ARG A 254 6.56 -12.71 -16.97
CA ARG A 254 7.40 -11.82 -16.14
C ARG A 254 7.56 -10.42 -16.73
N GLU A 255 7.41 -10.26 -18.03
CA GLU A 255 7.46 -8.97 -18.70
C GLU A 255 6.27 -8.08 -18.32
N VAL A 256 5.07 -8.66 -18.23
CA VAL A 256 3.86 -7.93 -17.80
C VAL A 256 4.01 -7.43 -16.36
N TYR A 257 4.48 -8.28 -15.44
CA TYR A 257 4.71 -7.88 -14.05
C TYR A 257 5.79 -6.79 -13.89
N LYS A 258 6.76 -6.73 -14.82
CA LYS A 258 7.80 -5.69 -14.80
C LYS A 258 7.31 -4.36 -15.33
N ASN A 259 6.39 -4.36 -16.30
CA ASN A 259 6.06 -3.17 -17.08
C ASN A 259 4.65 -2.61 -16.83
N SER A 260 3.85 -3.26 -16.00
CA SER A 260 2.45 -2.89 -15.80
C SER A 260 2.04 -3.02 -14.33
N PHE A 261 0.98 -2.31 -13.96
CA PHE A 261 0.28 -2.62 -12.72
C PHE A 261 -0.50 -3.91 -12.93
N VAL A 262 -0.28 -4.89 -12.05
CA VAL A 262 -1.07 -6.13 -12.04
C VAL A 262 -2.12 -6.03 -10.95
N ARG A 263 -3.37 -5.91 -11.37
CA ARG A 263 -4.52 -5.66 -10.51
C ARG A 263 -5.33 -6.92 -10.26
N VAL A 264 -5.70 -7.12 -9.00
CA VAL A 264 -6.69 -8.12 -8.60
C VAL A 264 -7.83 -7.44 -7.86
N SER A 265 -9.07 -7.76 -8.22
CA SER A 265 -10.25 -7.30 -7.50
C SER A 265 -11.33 -8.38 -7.47
N ASN A 266 -12.02 -8.49 -6.33
CA ASN A 266 -13.25 -9.27 -6.25
C ASN A 266 -14.46 -8.38 -6.54
N ASN A 267 -15.62 -9.01 -6.70
CA ASN A 267 -16.89 -8.30 -6.85
C ASN A 267 -17.93 -8.90 -5.89
N THR A 268 -17.70 -8.69 -4.60
CA THR A 268 -18.58 -9.14 -3.52
C THR A 268 -19.34 -7.94 -2.95
N SER A 269 -20.64 -8.11 -2.72
CA SER A 269 -21.47 -7.08 -2.07
C SER A 269 -22.10 -7.62 -0.80
N SER A 270 -22.45 -6.72 0.13
CA SER A 270 -23.12 -7.08 1.39
C SER A 270 -24.49 -7.77 1.23
N LYS A 271 -25.02 -7.90 0.01
CA LYS A 271 -26.34 -8.51 -0.29
C LYS A 271 -26.27 -9.89 -0.96
N ASN A 272 -25.14 -10.25 -1.57
CA ASN A 272 -25.00 -11.52 -2.26
C ASN A 272 -24.18 -12.48 -1.40
N THR A 273 -24.53 -13.76 -1.41
CA THR A 273 -23.61 -14.79 -0.90
C THR A 273 -22.31 -14.66 -1.70
N PRO A 274 -21.17 -14.31 -1.08
CA PRO A 274 -19.92 -14.18 -1.80
C PRO A 274 -19.61 -15.51 -2.47
N ASP A 275 -19.27 -15.50 -3.75
CA ASP A 275 -18.64 -16.66 -4.38
C ASP A 275 -17.35 -16.93 -3.59
N PRO A 276 -17.24 -18.03 -2.84
CA PRO A 276 -16.07 -18.27 -1.99
C PRO A 276 -14.79 -18.38 -2.82
N SER A 277 -14.91 -18.79 -4.09
CA SER A 277 -13.78 -18.86 -5.02
C SER A 277 -13.29 -17.48 -5.43
N ASP A 278 -14.16 -16.46 -5.42
CA ASP A 278 -13.83 -15.08 -5.78
C ASP A 278 -13.47 -14.21 -4.57
N SER A 279 -13.21 -14.82 -3.42
CA SER A 279 -12.88 -14.12 -2.18
C SER A 279 -11.38 -14.08 -1.91
N PHE A 280 -10.91 -13.00 -1.29
CA PHE A 280 -9.53 -12.92 -0.82
C PHE A 280 -9.34 -13.75 0.45
N THR A 281 -8.41 -14.70 0.41
CA THR A 281 -7.96 -15.45 1.59
C THR A 281 -6.55 -15.03 1.98
N ASN A 282 -6.15 -15.23 3.24
CA ASN A 282 -4.81 -14.86 3.70
C ASN A 282 -3.72 -15.57 2.88
N SER A 283 -3.85 -16.88 2.64
CA SER A 283 -2.90 -17.65 1.81
C SER A 283 -2.93 -17.23 0.34
N GLY A 284 -4.11 -16.93 -0.20
CA GLY A 284 -4.29 -16.39 -1.55
C GLY A 284 -3.54 -15.07 -1.73
N ILE A 285 -3.69 -14.13 -0.80
CA ILE A 285 -2.98 -12.83 -0.82
C ILE A 285 -1.47 -13.05 -0.77
N GLN A 286 -0.95 -13.89 0.14
CA GLN A 286 0.50 -14.15 0.20
C GLN A 286 1.04 -14.77 -1.10
N SER A 287 0.27 -15.66 -1.73
CA SER A 287 0.62 -16.27 -3.03
C SER A 287 0.59 -15.23 -4.17
N MET A 288 -0.37 -14.31 -4.17
CA MET A 288 -0.45 -13.19 -5.11
C MET A 288 0.73 -12.22 -4.95
N LEU A 289 1.11 -11.87 -3.72
CA LEU A 289 2.30 -11.07 -3.42
C LEU A 289 3.57 -11.77 -3.94
N ALA A 290 3.68 -13.08 -3.75
CA ALA A 290 4.77 -13.90 -4.29
C ALA A 290 4.82 -13.92 -5.84
N CYS A 291 3.78 -13.47 -6.53
CA CYS A 291 3.75 -13.28 -7.98
C CYS A 291 4.02 -11.82 -8.42
N GLU A 292 4.13 -10.87 -7.48
CA GLU A 292 4.19 -9.43 -7.73
C GLU A 292 2.86 -8.81 -8.18
N VAL A 293 1.74 -9.38 -7.76
CA VAL A 293 0.47 -8.65 -7.81
C VAL A 293 0.61 -7.43 -6.91
N ASN A 294 0.36 -6.25 -7.46
CA ASN A 294 0.75 -5.00 -6.82
C ASN A 294 -0.37 -3.95 -6.78
N VAL A 295 -1.54 -4.24 -7.32
CA VAL A 295 -2.76 -3.46 -7.05
C VAL A 295 -3.86 -4.39 -6.56
N PHE A 296 -4.34 -4.17 -5.35
CA PHE A 296 -5.45 -4.95 -4.78
C PHE A 296 -6.65 -4.04 -4.58
N GLY A 297 -7.78 -4.40 -5.19
CA GLY A 297 -9.09 -3.82 -4.93
C GLY A 297 -9.94 -4.81 -4.14
N ILE A 298 -9.88 -4.72 -2.82
CA ILE A 298 -10.51 -5.70 -1.93
C ILE A 298 -11.85 -5.18 -1.42
N ASP A 299 -12.92 -5.92 -1.66
CA ASP A 299 -14.22 -5.69 -1.02
C ASP A 299 -14.22 -6.18 0.42
N GLN A 300 -15.07 -5.58 1.26
CA GLN A 300 -15.24 -5.88 2.68
C GLN A 300 -13.96 -5.74 3.51
N PHE A 301 -13.07 -4.83 3.08
CA PHE A 301 -11.75 -4.60 3.67
C PHE A 301 -11.84 -4.33 5.17
N ASP A 302 -10.95 -4.97 5.94
CA ASP A 302 -10.87 -4.84 7.38
C ASP A 302 -9.43 -4.98 7.89
N SER A 303 -9.27 -4.91 9.21
CA SER A 303 -7.97 -4.98 9.86
C SER A 303 -7.24 -6.31 9.66
N ASP A 304 -7.93 -7.42 9.37
CA ASP A 304 -7.27 -8.70 9.20
C ASP A 304 -6.72 -8.86 7.78
N LEU A 305 -7.47 -8.37 6.79
CA LEU A 305 -7.00 -8.23 5.41
C LEU A 305 -5.86 -7.20 5.32
N ALA A 306 -5.97 -6.06 5.99
CA ALA A 306 -4.94 -5.02 6.02
C ALA A 306 -3.55 -5.55 6.41
N LYS A 307 -3.48 -6.45 7.40
CA LYS A 307 -2.22 -7.07 7.87
C LYS A 307 -1.53 -7.92 6.80
N GLN A 308 -2.27 -8.41 5.80
CA GLN A 308 -1.73 -9.32 4.78
C GLN A 308 -0.81 -8.62 3.78
N ALA A 309 -0.85 -7.28 3.67
CA ALA A 309 0.03 -6.51 2.81
C ALA A 309 1.50 -6.49 3.28
N LEU A 310 1.78 -6.95 4.50
CA LEU A 310 3.11 -6.95 5.07
C LEU A 310 3.94 -8.07 4.43
N TRP A 311 5.04 -7.73 3.77
CA TRP A 311 5.95 -8.68 3.10
C TRP A 311 7.43 -8.51 3.48
N SER A 312 7.86 -7.35 4.00
CA SER A 312 9.27 -7.08 4.35
C SER A 312 9.56 -7.22 5.85
N TRP A 313 9.52 -6.12 6.61
CA TRP A 313 9.85 -6.07 8.04
C TRP A 313 9.02 -7.05 8.87
N ASP A 314 9.67 -7.71 9.83
CA ASP A 314 8.98 -8.56 10.80
C ASP A 314 8.12 -7.69 11.74
N LYS A 315 7.15 -8.33 12.38
CA LYS A 315 6.31 -7.66 13.36
C LYS A 315 7.19 -7.15 14.51
N SER A 316 7.03 -5.88 14.87
CA SER A 316 7.81 -5.21 15.92
C SER A 316 9.28 -4.92 15.58
N GLU A 317 9.67 -5.01 14.31
CA GLU A 317 10.97 -4.52 13.84
C GLU A 317 10.84 -3.12 13.21
N PRO A 318 11.89 -2.28 13.30
CA PRO A 318 13.15 -2.48 14.01
C PRO A 318 12.93 -2.35 15.53
N ARG A 319 13.60 -3.20 16.30
CA ARG A 319 13.68 -3.01 17.76
C ARG A 319 14.61 -1.83 18.10
N ASP A 320 14.37 -1.15 19.21
CA ASP A 320 15.19 0.01 19.63
C ASP A 320 16.67 -0.36 19.82
N GLU A 321 16.94 -1.53 20.41
CA GLU A 321 18.28 -2.13 20.54
C GLU A 321 18.66 -3.01 19.33
N GLY A 322 17.85 -2.99 18.28
CA GLY A 322 17.99 -3.85 17.10
C GLY A 322 19.19 -3.51 16.23
N GLY A 323 19.95 -2.45 16.48
CA GLY A 323 21.06 -2.04 15.61
C GLY A 323 20.59 -1.32 14.33
N ASN A 324 21.52 -1.09 13.39
CA ASN A 324 21.34 -0.13 12.29
C ASN A 324 21.44 -0.75 10.89
N CYS A 325 21.49 -2.09 10.79
CA CYS A 325 21.64 -2.79 9.52
C CYS A 325 20.59 -3.89 9.39
N ALA A 326 19.92 -4.00 8.24
CA ALA A 326 18.85 -4.96 8.06
C ALA A 326 19.35 -6.30 7.51
N ARG A 327 18.70 -7.36 7.96
CA ARG A 327 18.95 -8.73 7.53
C ARG A 327 17.62 -9.45 7.28
N ILE A 328 17.63 -10.44 6.40
CA ILE A 328 16.46 -11.28 6.09
C ILE A 328 16.61 -12.68 6.68
N TRP A 329 15.54 -13.16 7.32
CA TRP A 329 15.47 -14.48 7.96
C TRP A 329 14.80 -15.53 7.04
N LEU A 330 14.78 -16.80 7.46
CA LEU A 330 14.21 -17.90 6.67
C LEU A 330 12.70 -17.75 6.43
N ASN A 331 12.00 -17.03 7.31
CA ASN A 331 10.59 -16.70 7.16
C ASN A 331 10.35 -15.59 6.10
N GLY A 332 11.42 -15.01 5.52
CA GLY A 332 11.36 -13.94 4.53
C GLY A 332 11.17 -12.55 5.14
N ARG A 333 11.18 -12.43 6.47
CA ARG A 333 11.01 -11.16 7.17
C ARG A 333 12.33 -10.46 7.44
N TRP A 334 12.30 -9.13 7.46
CA TRP A 334 13.46 -8.30 7.75
C TRP A 334 13.50 -7.93 9.22
N SER A 335 14.71 -7.90 9.78
CA SER A 335 14.96 -7.41 11.14
C SER A 335 16.16 -6.51 11.15
N ALA A 336 16.20 -5.57 12.09
CA ALA A 336 17.43 -4.83 12.37
C ALA A 336 18.41 -5.74 13.13
N PHE A 337 19.71 -5.57 12.86
CA PHE A 337 20.77 -6.14 13.69
C PHE A 337 22.01 -5.24 13.77
N ASP A 338 22.92 -5.54 14.70
CA ASP A 338 24.22 -4.89 14.81
C ASP A 338 25.03 -5.10 13.51
N CYS A 339 25.40 -3.99 12.87
CA CYS A 339 26.15 -3.96 11.62
C CYS A 339 27.49 -4.69 11.68
N ASN A 340 28.08 -4.85 12.87
CA ASN A 340 29.36 -5.55 13.05
C ASN A 340 29.23 -7.08 13.15
N ALA A 341 28.00 -7.60 13.28
CA ALA A 341 27.77 -9.03 13.30
C ALA A 341 28.16 -9.67 11.96
N LYS A 342 28.62 -10.92 12.02
CA LYS A 342 29.09 -11.66 10.85
C LYS A 342 27.95 -12.50 10.29
N PHE A 343 27.41 -12.08 9.14
CA PHE A 343 26.47 -12.87 8.34
C PHE A 343 26.92 -12.97 6.89
N GLN A 344 26.35 -13.91 6.16
CA GLN A 344 26.48 -13.99 4.70
C GLN A 344 25.74 -12.82 4.05
N PHE A 345 26.06 -12.52 2.80
CA PHE A 345 25.47 -11.42 2.05
C PHE A 345 24.52 -11.92 0.97
N ALA A 346 23.38 -11.27 0.82
CA ALA A 346 22.48 -11.45 -0.32
C ALA A 346 23.00 -10.64 -1.52
N CYS A 347 23.29 -11.33 -2.62
CA CYS A 347 23.75 -10.69 -3.85
C CYS A 347 22.75 -10.95 -4.97
N ARG A 348 22.42 -9.91 -5.74
CA ARG A 348 21.55 -10.01 -6.93
C ARG A 348 22.39 -9.99 -8.20
N ASP A 349 22.17 -10.96 -9.08
CA ASP A 349 22.74 -10.98 -10.44
C ASP A 349 22.08 -9.86 -11.27
N THR A 350 22.86 -8.90 -11.75
CA THR A 350 22.36 -7.74 -12.50
C THR A 350 21.81 -8.11 -13.87
N ARG A 351 22.20 -9.26 -14.44
CA ARG A 351 21.73 -9.72 -15.75
C ARG A 351 20.42 -10.49 -15.67
N THR A 352 20.27 -11.31 -14.64
CA THR A 352 19.12 -12.23 -14.51
C THR A 352 18.10 -11.80 -13.45
N GLY A 353 18.52 -10.97 -12.49
CA GLY A 353 17.75 -10.64 -11.29
C GLY A 353 17.71 -11.76 -10.26
N ASN A 354 18.41 -12.87 -10.48
CA ASN A 354 18.44 -13.98 -9.54
C ASN A 354 19.26 -13.64 -8.29
N TRP A 355 18.85 -14.20 -7.16
CA TRP A 355 19.53 -14.03 -5.87
C TRP A 355 20.47 -15.19 -5.59
N VAL A 356 21.64 -14.86 -5.04
CA VAL A 356 22.61 -15.81 -4.50
C VAL A 356 23.02 -15.36 -3.11
N VAL A 357 23.46 -16.30 -2.28
CA VAL A 357 24.01 -16.03 -0.94
C VAL A 357 25.49 -16.35 -0.98
N THR A 358 26.33 -15.45 -0.46
CA THR A 358 27.79 -15.71 -0.38
C THR A 358 28.09 -16.92 0.50
N SER A 359 29.23 -17.60 0.32
CA SER A 359 29.62 -18.71 1.21
C SER A 359 29.86 -18.24 2.65
N ASN A 360 29.77 -19.15 3.63
CA ASN A 360 30.02 -18.84 5.05
C ASN A 360 31.40 -18.20 5.26
N SER A 361 32.43 -18.69 4.56
CA SER A 361 33.80 -18.16 4.61
C SER A 361 33.91 -16.71 4.10
N SER A 362 32.93 -16.26 3.34
CA SER A 362 32.83 -14.91 2.77
C SER A 362 31.80 -14.04 3.50
N GLY A 363 31.33 -14.47 4.68
CA GLY A 363 30.47 -13.67 5.56
C GLY A 363 31.27 -12.64 6.37
N GLY A 364 30.60 -11.58 6.83
CA GLY A 364 31.25 -10.50 7.56
C GLY A 364 30.30 -9.43 8.07
N PRO A 365 30.83 -8.32 8.60
CA PRO A 365 30.08 -7.11 8.92
C PRO A 365 29.28 -6.61 7.71
N TRP A 366 28.14 -6.00 7.95
CA TRP A 366 27.23 -5.50 6.91
C TRP A 366 27.95 -4.62 5.86
N GLY A 367 28.87 -3.77 6.32
CA GLY A 367 29.63 -2.85 5.45
C GLY A 367 30.54 -3.53 4.42
N HIS A 368 30.81 -4.84 4.54
CA HIS A 368 31.59 -5.60 3.56
C HIS A 368 30.72 -6.14 2.41
N GLY A 369 29.39 -6.03 2.49
CA GLY A 369 28.47 -6.65 1.54
C GLY A 369 28.70 -6.21 0.09
N SER A 370 28.90 -4.92 -0.13
CA SER A 370 29.16 -4.38 -1.47
C SER A 370 30.39 -5.00 -2.12
N SER A 371 31.50 -5.08 -1.40
CA SER A 371 32.72 -5.75 -1.91
C SER A 371 32.52 -7.26 -2.08
N ALA A 372 31.88 -7.93 -1.12
CA ALA A 372 31.63 -9.37 -1.19
C ALA A 372 30.80 -9.74 -2.43
N CYS A 373 29.76 -8.97 -2.75
CA CYS A 373 28.95 -9.19 -3.94
C CYS A 373 29.70 -8.77 -5.22
N LEU A 374 30.43 -7.65 -5.22
CA LEU A 374 31.18 -7.16 -6.38
C LEU A 374 32.15 -8.22 -6.92
N PHE A 375 32.82 -8.96 -6.02
CA PHE A 375 33.79 -10.00 -6.35
C PHE A 375 33.20 -11.42 -6.40
N TYR A 376 31.88 -11.58 -6.20
CA TYR A 376 31.26 -12.90 -6.14
C TYR A 376 31.35 -13.64 -7.48
N GLY A 377 31.85 -14.88 -7.45
CA GLY A 377 31.93 -15.75 -8.63
C GLY A 377 33.09 -15.46 -9.58
N ILE A 378 34.00 -14.54 -9.25
CA ILE A 378 35.23 -14.32 -10.02
C ILE A 378 36.21 -15.48 -9.76
N LYS A 379 36.61 -16.19 -10.81
CA LYS A 379 37.71 -17.16 -10.80
C LYS A 379 38.95 -16.49 -11.39
N SER A 380 40.12 -16.74 -10.81
CA SER A 380 41.32 -15.88 -10.78
C SER A 380 42.02 -15.50 -12.09
N GLU A 381 41.44 -15.72 -13.27
CA GLU A 381 42.15 -15.52 -14.54
C GLU A 381 41.42 -14.68 -15.58
N ASN A 382 40.13 -14.36 -15.38
CA ASN A 382 39.41 -13.43 -16.25
C ASN A 382 38.47 -12.55 -15.43
N GLN A 383 38.77 -11.25 -15.37
CA GLN A 383 37.98 -10.22 -14.66
C GLN A 383 36.58 -9.98 -15.26
N SER A 384 36.14 -10.79 -16.23
CA SER A 384 34.87 -10.66 -16.96
C SER A 384 33.61 -10.85 -16.11
N GLY A 385 33.75 -11.14 -14.82
CA GLY A 385 32.64 -11.29 -13.86
C GLY A 385 32.50 -10.14 -12.84
N LEU A 386 33.41 -9.17 -12.81
CA LEU A 386 33.37 -8.06 -11.84
C LEU A 386 32.08 -7.24 -12.01
N GLY A 387 31.36 -6.99 -10.92
CA GLY A 387 30.12 -6.21 -10.96
C GLY A 387 28.88 -6.95 -11.49
N ARG A 388 29.00 -8.24 -11.81
CA ARG A 388 27.84 -9.07 -12.17
C ARG A 388 26.85 -9.18 -11.01
N TYR A 389 27.33 -9.24 -9.78
CA TYR A 389 26.50 -9.35 -8.59
C TYR A 389 26.60 -8.08 -7.75
N GLN A 390 25.47 -7.63 -7.21
CA GLN A 390 25.39 -6.42 -6.41
C GLN A 390 24.76 -6.68 -5.06
N PHE A 391 25.26 -5.98 -4.04
CA PHE A 391 24.68 -5.97 -2.71
C PHE A 391 23.52 -4.98 -2.69
N VAL A 392 22.31 -5.51 -2.81
CA VAL A 392 21.06 -4.75 -2.89
C VAL A 392 20.01 -5.35 -1.95
N ALA A 393 18.85 -4.71 -1.85
CA ALA A 393 17.72 -5.22 -1.09
C ALA A 393 16.54 -5.55 -2.04
N PRO A 394 15.66 -6.50 -1.69
CA PRO A 394 14.50 -6.78 -2.51
C PRO A 394 13.51 -5.61 -2.47
N GLU A 395 13.13 -5.12 -3.65
CA GLU A 395 12.28 -3.92 -3.78
C GLU A 395 10.78 -4.24 -3.71
N THR A 396 10.44 -5.50 -4.02
CA THR A 396 9.06 -5.97 -4.17
C THR A 396 8.86 -7.30 -3.42
N PRO A 397 7.60 -7.69 -3.11
CA PRO A 397 7.32 -8.96 -2.44
C PRO A 397 7.82 -10.17 -3.24
N TYR A 398 7.81 -10.11 -4.58
CA TYR A 398 8.35 -11.16 -5.45
C TYR A 398 9.87 -11.30 -5.29
N GLU A 399 10.60 -10.19 -5.32
CA GLU A 399 12.06 -10.21 -5.11
C GLU A 399 12.40 -10.74 -3.72
N ASN A 400 11.63 -10.34 -2.70
CA ASN A 400 11.79 -10.83 -1.33
C ASN A 400 11.56 -12.33 -1.24
N LYS A 401 10.54 -12.85 -1.93
CA LYS A 401 10.26 -14.28 -2.02
C LYS A 401 11.40 -15.03 -2.71
N LYS A 402 11.93 -14.52 -3.81
CA LYS A 402 13.08 -15.14 -4.50
C LYS A 402 14.34 -15.15 -3.64
N LEU A 403 14.61 -14.07 -2.90
CA LEU A 403 15.71 -14.06 -1.94
C LEU A 403 15.46 -15.07 -0.81
N GLN A 404 14.25 -15.14 -0.26
CA GLN A 404 13.89 -16.15 0.74
C GLN A 404 14.18 -17.58 0.25
N ASP A 405 13.83 -17.90 -1.00
CA ASP A 405 14.06 -19.21 -1.58
C ASP A 405 15.57 -19.50 -1.78
N ALA A 406 16.37 -18.48 -2.12
CA ALA A 406 17.83 -18.56 -2.19
C ALA A 406 18.45 -18.80 -0.80
N VAL A 407 17.97 -18.11 0.23
CA VAL A 407 18.41 -18.29 1.63
C VAL A 407 18.10 -19.72 2.12
N LYS A 408 16.91 -20.24 1.82
CA LYS A 408 16.53 -21.62 2.16
C LYS A 408 17.40 -22.66 1.44
N SER A 409 17.65 -22.44 0.14
CA SER A 409 18.43 -23.37 -0.69
C SER A 409 19.92 -23.40 -0.32
N ASN A 410 20.42 -22.36 0.35
CA ASN A 410 21.81 -22.28 0.84
C ASN A 410 22.09 -23.26 2.02
N GLY A 411 21.08 -23.96 2.55
CA GLY A 411 21.24 -25.13 3.45
C GLY A 411 21.68 -24.85 4.88
N ASN A 412 22.23 -23.67 5.16
CA ASN A 412 22.76 -23.31 6.49
C ASN A 412 21.74 -22.67 7.43
N ASN A 413 20.52 -22.38 6.94
CA ASN A 413 19.45 -21.76 7.75
C ASN A 413 19.85 -20.43 8.43
N GLN A 414 20.88 -19.75 7.91
CA GLN A 414 21.40 -18.52 8.49
C GLN A 414 20.68 -17.29 7.95
N THR A 415 20.63 -16.25 8.79
CA THR A 415 20.19 -14.92 8.38
C THR A 415 21.22 -14.30 7.46
N VAL A 416 20.79 -13.53 6.46
CA VAL A 416 21.71 -12.89 5.51
C VAL A 416 21.51 -11.38 5.51
N TRP A 417 22.60 -10.65 5.34
CA TRP A 417 22.57 -9.21 5.15
C TRP A 417 21.89 -8.82 3.84
N ILE A 418 21.08 -7.77 3.88
CA ILE A 418 20.54 -7.08 2.70
C ILE A 418 20.99 -5.61 2.77
N ASN A 419 21.12 -4.93 1.63
CA ASN A 419 21.57 -3.55 1.60
C ASN A 419 20.47 -2.58 2.06
N ILE A 420 20.18 -2.56 3.36
CA ILE A 420 19.32 -1.59 4.04
C ILE A 420 19.98 -1.21 5.37
N THR A 421 20.10 0.09 5.60
CA THR A 421 20.67 0.64 6.84
C THR A 421 19.83 1.82 7.34
N LYS A 422 19.91 2.09 8.64
CA LYS A 422 19.23 3.21 9.28
C LYS A 422 19.90 4.53 8.85
N LYS A 423 19.12 5.44 8.28
CA LYS A 423 19.55 6.80 7.89
C LYS A 423 19.19 7.85 8.95
N GLY A 424 18.19 7.53 9.76
CA GLY A 424 17.67 8.37 10.84
C GLY A 424 16.61 7.61 11.64
N GLU A 425 15.98 8.25 12.62
CA GLU A 425 14.93 7.62 13.40
C GLU A 425 13.73 7.22 12.51
N GLY A 426 13.36 5.94 12.55
CA GLY A 426 12.33 5.38 11.68
C GLY A 426 12.60 5.53 10.19
N ASP A 427 13.84 5.81 9.77
CA ASP A 427 14.22 6.05 8.38
C ASP A 427 15.27 5.04 7.91
N TRP A 428 14.88 4.20 6.95
CA TRP A 428 15.66 3.05 6.50
C TRP A 428 15.69 2.99 4.99
N GLY A 429 16.86 2.78 4.41
CA GLY A 429 17.05 2.72 2.98
C GLY A 429 18.41 2.15 2.60
N PRO A 430 18.65 1.93 1.31
CA PRO A 430 19.89 1.33 0.84
C PRO A 430 21.07 2.27 1.02
N ASP A 431 22.27 1.70 1.05
CA ASP A 431 23.51 2.43 0.83
C ASP A 431 23.90 2.33 -0.65
N ASN A 432 23.69 3.43 -1.36
CA ASN A 432 23.88 3.49 -2.81
C ASN A 432 25.30 3.92 -3.22
N ARG A 433 26.20 4.16 -2.27
CA ARG A 433 27.56 4.67 -2.54
C ARG A 433 28.32 3.83 -3.57
N VAL A 434 28.09 2.52 -3.63
CA VAL A 434 28.76 1.62 -4.58
C VAL A 434 27.93 1.40 -5.86
N SER A 435 26.60 1.36 -5.77
CA SER A 435 25.72 1.18 -6.94
C SER A 435 25.79 2.35 -7.91
N ASP A 436 26.07 3.57 -7.42
CA ASP A 436 26.22 4.76 -8.25
C ASP A 436 27.43 4.68 -9.22
N TYR A 437 28.45 3.88 -8.88
CA TYR A 437 29.61 3.61 -9.76
C TYR A 437 29.37 2.48 -10.76
N PHE A 438 28.35 1.64 -10.53
CA PHE A 438 27.99 0.50 -11.37
C PHE A 438 26.47 0.47 -11.59
N PRO A 439 25.89 1.49 -12.27
CA PRO A 439 24.45 1.59 -12.41
C PRO A 439 23.89 0.34 -13.10
N THR A 440 22.85 -0.26 -12.50
CA THR A 440 22.06 -1.29 -13.16
C THR A 440 21.42 -0.67 -14.40
N ARG A 441 21.68 -1.26 -15.58
CA ARG A 441 20.98 -0.87 -16.81
C ARG A 441 19.51 -1.23 -16.74
#